data_AF-A0AAV3M827-F1
#
_entry.id   AF-A0AAV3M827-F1
#
_cell.length_a   1.000
_cell.length_b   1.000
_cell.length_c   1.000
_cell.angle_alpha   90.00
_cell.angle_beta   90.00
_cell.angle_gamma   90.00
#
_symmetry.space_group_name_H-M   'P 1'
#
loop_
_entity.id
_entity.type
_entity.pdbx_description
1 polymer ?
#
loop_
_entity_poly.entity_id
_entity_poly.type
_entity_poly.pdbx_seq_one_letter_code
_entity_poly.pdbx_strand_id
1 'polypeptide(L)' 'MATMTIQAESDKRSPYPLKIVAFDINALELMTCQKGNKVTATGRYEWFNGYQLTGAQIVTC' A
#
# COMPACT_ATOMS: atom_id res chain seq x y z
N MET A 1 7.84 4.66 10.58
CA MET A 1 7.03 4.55 9.35
C MET A 1 7.56 3.37 8.54
N ALA A 2 6.68 2.63 7.88
CA ALA A 2 7.06 1.60 6.92
C ALA A 2 6.45 1.93 5.55
N THR A 3 7.09 1.48 4.49
CA THR A 3 6.64 1.72 3.12
C THR A 3 6.76 0.45 2.31
N MET A 4 5.72 0.16 1.52
CA MET A 4 5.71 -0.94 0.57
C MET A 4 5.18 -0.43 -0.77
N THR A 5 5.84 -0.79 -1.86
CA THR A 5 5.33 -0.50 -3.20
C THR A 5 4.67 -1.75 -3.75
N ILE A 6 3.41 -1.62 -4.16
CA ILE A 6 2.66 -2.69 -4.82
C ILE A 6 2.39 -2.32 -6.27
N GLN A 7 2.11 -3.33 -7.09
CA GLN A 7 1.50 -3.12 -8.40
C GLN A 7 -0.02 -3.12 -8.23
N ALA A 8 -0.63 -1.96 -8.30
CA ALA A 8 -2.07 -1.81 -8.23
C ALA A 8 -2.67 -2.04 -9.63
N GLU A 9 -3.76 -2.81 -9.67
CA GLU A 9 -4.55 -3.06 -10.86
C GLU A 9 -5.89 -2.33 -10.75
N SER A 10 -6.42 -1.86 -11.87
CA SER A 10 -7.69 -1.14 -11.93
C SER A 10 -8.32 -1.31 -13.31
N ASP A 11 -9.63 -1.48 -13.37
CA ASP A 11 -10.34 -1.62 -14.66
C ASP A 11 -10.20 -0.37 -15.55
N LYS A 12 -9.89 0.79 -14.95
CA LYS A 12 -9.85 2.08 -15.66
C LYS A 12 -8.46 2.44 -16.19
N ARG A 13 -7.42 1.68 -15.88
CA ARG A 13 -6.03 2.01 -16.26
C ARG A 13 -5.11 0.81 -16.20
N SER A 14 -4.02 0.87 -16.97
CA SER A 14 -2.93 -0.10 -16.88
C SER A 14 -2.38 -0.22 -15.45
N PRO A 15 -1.84 -1.40 -15.08
CA PRO A 15 -1.22 -1.62 -13.77
C PRO A 15 -0.15 -0.57 -13.47
N TYR A 16 -0.05 -0.18 -12.20
CA TYR A 16 0.80 0.94 -11.81
C TYR A 16 1.40 0.77 -10.41
N PRO A 17 2.56 1.39 -10.15
CA PRO A 17 3.11 1.40 -8.80
C PRO A 17 2.25 2.26 -7.87
N LEU A 18 1.82 1.67 -6.75
CA LEU A 18 1.15 2.35 -5.65
C LEU A 18 2.00 2.20 -4.38
N LYS A 19 2.33 3.33 -3.76
CA LYS A 19 3.10 3.36 -2.52
C LYS A 19 2.18 3.31 -1.30
N ILE A 20 2.29 2.28 -0.48
CA ILE A 20 1.57 2.14 0.78
C ILE A 20 2.47 2.67 1.90
N VAL A 21 1.98 3.63 2.69
CA VAL A 21 2.71 4.24 3.80
C VAL A 21 1.93 4.04 5.09
N ALA A 22 2.52 3.31 6.04
CA ALA A 22 1.91 3.00 7.34
C ALA A 22 2.75 3.54 8.51
N PHE A 23 2.07 3.80 9.63
CA PHE A 23 2.63 4.35 10.85
C PHE A 23 2.33 3.44 12.05
N ASP A 24 3.11 3.59 13.13
CA ASP A 24 2.92 2.91 14.41
C ASP A 24 2.68 1.40 14.27
N ILE A 25 1.61 0.87 14.86
CA ILE A 25 1.27 -0.55 14.84
C ILE A 25 1.04 -1.08 13.41
N ASN A 26 0.41 -0.29 12.54
CA ASN A 26 0.15 -0.67 11.15
C ASN A 26 1.44 -0.79 10.33
N ALA A 27 2.51 -0.10 10.74
CA ALA A 27 3.82 -0.25 10.10
C ALA A 27 4.42 -1.64 10.35
N LEU A 28 4.18 -2.23 11.54
CA LEU A 28 4.61 -3.59 11.83
C LEU A 28 3.86 -4.60 10.95
N GLU A 29 2.55 -4.47 10.82
CA GLU A 29 1.73 -5.33 9.95
C GLU A 29 2.19 -5.25 8.49
N LEU A 30 2.44 -4.03 7.98
CA LEU A 30 2.96 -3.82 6.62
C LEU A 30 4.27 -4.58 6.37
N MET A 31 5.14 -4.67 7.38
CA MET A 31 6.43 -5.38 7.27
C MET A 31 6.29 -6.91 7.30
N THR A 32 5.13 -7.44 7.71
CA THR A 32 4.87 -8.89 7.67
C THR A 32 4.43 -9.38 6.29
N CYS A 33 3.93 -8.48 5.43
CA CYS A 33 3.49 -8.82 4.08
C CYS A 33 4.67 -9.28 3.22
N GLN A 34 4.54 -10.45 2.59
CA GLN A 34 5.58 -11.01 1.74
C GLN A 34 5.43 -10.60 0.27
N LYS A 35 6.55 -10.45 -0.42
CA LYS A 35 6.57 -10.17 -1.86
C LYS A 35 5.86 -11.30 -2.62
N GLY A 36 4.92 -10.93 -3.48
CA GLY A 36 4.12 -11.88 -4.28
C GLY A 36 2.73 -12.13 -3.70
N ASN A 37 2.48 -11.79 -2.44
CA ASN A 37 1.15 -11.86 -1.86
C ASN A 37 0.26 -10.72 -2.38
N LYS A 38 -1.03 -11.01 -2.53
CA LYS A 38 -2.04 -9.99 -2.79
C LYS A 38 -2.32 -9.24 -1.50
N VAL A 39 -2.22 -7.92 -1.55
CA VAL A 39 -2.40 -7.05 -0.37
C VAL A 39 -3.71 -6.30 -0.51
N THR A 40 -4.50 -6.30 0.56
CA THR A 40 -5.68 -5.43 0.72
C THR A 40 -5.39 -4.42 1.81
N ALA A 41 -5.44 -3.14 1.46
CA ALA A 41 -5.16 -2.04 2.37
C ALA A 41 -6.19 -0.91 2.20
N THR A 42 -6.44 -0.17 3.26
CA THR A 42 -7.24 1.05 3.25
C THR A 42 -6.45 2.21 3.84
N GLY A 43 -6.76 3.43 3.45
CA GLY A 43 -6.05 4.62 3.89
C GLY A 43 -6.45 5.85 3.09
N ARG A 44 -5.69 6.93 3.23
CA ARG A 44 -5.92 8.17 2.49
C ARG A 44 -5.21 8.14 1.14
N TYR A 45 -5.97 8.31 0.06
CA TYR A 45 -5.38 8.47 -1.27
C TYR A 45 -4.73 9.85 -1.40
N GLU A 46 -3.47 9.86 -1.81
CA GLU A 46 -2.71 11.08 -2.02
C GLU A 46 -1.78 10.95 -3.24
N TRP A 47 -1.31 12.10 -3.72
CA TRP A 47 -0.26 12.19 -4.72
C TRP A 47 0.96 12.90 -4.14
N PHE A 48 2.08 12.20 -4.07
CA PHE A 48 3.37 12.79 -3.66
C PHE A 48 4.51 12.05 -4.38
N ASN A 49 4.98 12.65 -5.48
CA ASN A 49 5.93 12.03 -6.41
C ASN A 49 5.48 10.63 -6.92
N GLY A 50 4.17 10.40 -6.96
CA GLY A 50 3.57 9.11 -7.27
C GLY A 50 2.25 8.88 -6.53
N TYR A 51 1.52 7.85 -6.96
CA TYR A 51 0.30 7.42 -6.27
C TYR A 51 0.67 6.82 -4.92
N GLN A 52 0.03 7.31 -3.85
CA GLN A 52 0.24 6.77 -2.53
C GLN A 52 -1.05 6.60 -1.73
N LEU A 53 -1.02 5.62 -0.83
CA LEU A 53 -2.03 5.36 0.19
C LEU A 53 -1.36 5.60 1.55
N THR A 54 -1.60 6.78 2.13
CA THR A 54 -0.99 7.24 3.38
C THR A 54 -1.86 6.87 4.57
N GLY A 55 -1.23 6.58 5.71
CA GLY A 55 -1.95 6.16 6.91
C GLY A 55 -2.60 4.79 6.73
N ALA A 56 -1.92 3.92 5.99
CA ALA A 56 -2.49 2.66 5.57
C ALA A 56 -2.72 1.71 6.76
N GLN A 57 -3.87 1.04 6.74
CA GLN A 57 -4.18 -0.12 7.57
C GLN A 57 -4.24 -1.34 6.64
N ILE A 58 -3.54 -2.41 7.04
CA ILE A 58 -3.54 -3.66 6.29
C ILE A 58 -4.72 -4.49 6.74
N VAL A 59 -5.56 -4.89 5.77
CA VAL A 59 -6.71 -5.77 6.02
C VAL A 59 -6.28 -7.22 5.84
N THR A 60 -5.52 -7.50 4.77
CA THR A 60 -4.96 -8.82 4.49
C THR A 60 -3.67 -8.72 3.69
N CYS A 61 -2.71 -9.59 4.05
CA CYS A 61 -1.61 -10.06 3.23
C CYS A 61 -1.21 -11.46 3.72
#